data_AF-A0AA95EVC6-F1
#
_entry.id   AF-A0AA95EVC6-F1
#
_cell.length_a   1.000
_cell.length_b   1.000
_cell.length_c   1.000
_cell.angle_alpha   90.00
_cell.angle_beta   90.00
_cell.angle_gamma   90.00
#
_symmetry.space_group_name_H-M   'P 1'
#
loop_
_entity.id
_entity.type
_entity.pdbx_description
1 polymer ?
#
loop_
_entity_poly.entity_id
_entity_poly.type
_entity_poly.pdbx_seq_one_letter_code
_entity_poly.pdbx_strand_id
1 'polypeptide(L)'
;MTTTEDIDILFDARARLAFSAEEGQDERSLLALLRKVDRSFARTNAEFRARNRDGYLVDLIRPMRDPPWKAEPVSLAAHGGTPDADDLAAVGIEGLNWQENAPPFEAVAIDQRGYPTRIVASDPRAFAVHKLWLSARLDRAPEQRARDLAQARAVGQLVASHMPHLAFDPKALKSFPRPLVAAATALFAAAPEPGFTW
;
A
#
# COMPACT_ATOMS: atom_id res chain seq x y z
N MET A 1 -22.44 -2.25 -3.36
CA MET A 1 -21.08 -2.68 -3.72
C MET A 1 -20.15 -1.51 -3.43
N THR A 2 -19.25 -1.66 -2.47
CA THR A 2 -18.22 -0.63 -2.21
C THR A 2 -17.17 -0.78 -3.30
N THR A 3 -17.29 0.01 -4.36
CA THR A 3 -16.23 0.07 -5.38
C THR A 3 -15.03 0.75 -4.72
N THR A 4 -13.88 0.08 -4.71
CA THR A 4 -12.62 0.73 -4.35
C THR A 4 -12.35 1.81 -5.42
N GLU A 5 -12.27 3.08 -5.03
CA GLU A 5 -12.08 4.21 -5.96
C GLU A 5 -10.60 4.60 -6.08
N ASP A 6 -9.73 4.04 -5.24
CA ASP A 6 -8.32 4.35 -5.12
C ASP A 6 -7.44 3.13 -4.76
N ILE A 7 -6.21 3.08 -5.27
CA ILE A 7 -5.18 2.13 -4.84
C ILE A 7 -3.83 2.82 -4.65
N ASP A 8 -3.19 2.49 -3.53
CA ASP A 8 -1.82 2.91 -3.22
C ASP A 8 -0.84 1.78 -3.58
N ILE A 9 0.16 2.09 -4.41
CA ILE A 9 1.25 1.18 -4.78
C ILE A 9 2.51 1.60 -4.02
N LEU A 10 2.97 0.72 -3.13
CA LEU A 10 4.22 0.90 -2.40
C LEU A 10 5.43 0.56 -3.31
N PHE A 11 6.22 1.57 -3.64
CA PHE A 11 7.48 1.42 -4.34
C PHE A 11 8.63 1.15 -3.35
N ASP A 12 9.10 -0.09 -3.33
CA ASP A 12 10.33 -0.48 -2.63
C ASP A 12 11.55 -0.11 -3.47
N ALA A 13 12.09 1.09 -3.26
CA ALA A 13 13.27 1.59 -3.97
C ALA A 13 14.57 0.81 -3.68
N ARG A 14 14.57 -0.11 -2.69
CA ARG A 14 15.72 -0.98 -2.37
C ARG A 14 15.74 -2.19 -3.29
N ALA A 15 14.56 -2.67 -3.69
CA ALA A 15 14.44 -3.76 -4.64
C ALA A 15 14.95 -3.26 -5.99
N ARG A 16 16.11 -3.74 -6.42
CA ARG A 16 16.52 -3.64 -7.82
C ARG A 16 15.60 -4.55 -8.61
N LEU A 17 14.45 -4.03 -9.02
CA LEU A 17 13.53 -4.70 -9.93
C LEU A 17 14.21 -4.80 -11.29
N ALA A 18 14.92 -5.90 -11.53
CA ALA A 18 15.38 -6.29 -12.85
C ALA A 18 14.25 -7.07 -13.52
N PHE A 19 13.42 -6.39 -14.31
CA PHE A 19 12.56 -7.08 -15.25
C PHE A 19 13.44 -7.77 -16.30
N SER A 20 13.51 -9.10 -16.24
CA SER A 20 13.98 -9.94 -17.34
C SER A 20 12.88 -9.97 -18.40
N ALA A 21 12.79 -8.91 -19.20
CA ALA A 21 11.99 -8.92 -20.41
C ALA A 21 12.92 -9.28 -21.58
N GLU A 22 12.66 -10.41 -22.23
CA GLU A 22 12.95 -10.50 -23.66
C GLU A 22 12.01 -9.49 -24.35
N GLU A 23 12.63 -8.40 -24.84
CA GLU A 23 12.07 -7.31 -25.66
C GLU A 23 10.92 -6.47 -25.09
N GLY A 24 11.27 -5.23 -24.66
CA GLY A 24 10.34 -4.10 -24.52
C GLY A 24 10.74 -3.08 -23.45
N GLN A 25 11.16 -1.88 -23.85
CA GLN A 25 11.55 -0.80 -22.92
C GLN A 25 10.37 -0.19 -22.11
N ASP A 26 9.13 -0.42 -22.56
CA ASP A 26 7.89 0.15 -22.01
C ASP A 26 7.43 -0.43 -20.66
N GLU A 27 8.00 -1.54 -20.20
CA GLU A 27 7.55 -2.21 -18.96
C GLU A 27 8.10 -1.58 -17.68
N ARG A 28 8.92 -0.53 -17.80
CA ARG A 28 9.57 0.17 -16.68
C ARG A 28 8.94 1.52 -16.35
N SER A 29 7.75 1.81 -16.89
CA SER A 29 6.92 2.98 -16.56
C SER A 29 5.60 2.52 -15.95
N LEU A 30 5.23 3.05 -14.78
CA LEU A 30 3.98 2.66 -14.13
C LEU A 30 2.79 3.17 -14.94
N LEU A 31 2.85 4.39 -15.45
CA LEU A 31 1.81 4.95 -16.28
C LEU A 31 1.63 4.16 -17.58
N ALA A 32 2.71 3.69 -18.21
CA ALA A 32 2.63 2.82 -19.39
C ALA A 32 1.95 1.48 -19.07
N LEU A 33 2.27 0.86 -17.92
CA LEU A 33 1.61 -0.36 -17.45
C LEU A 33 0.12 -0.14 -17.19
N LEU A 34 -0.27 0.95 -16.52
CA LEU A 34 -1.67 1.31 -16.31
C LEU A 34 -2.42 1.47 -17.64
N ARG A 35 -1.78 2.10 -18.64
CA ARG A 35 -2.34 2.28 -19.99
C ARG A 35 -2.49 0.98 -20.79
N LYS A 36 -1.77 -0.09 -20.45
CA LYS A 36 -2.01 -1.43 -21.03
C LYS A 36 -3.36 -1.99 -20.56
N VAL A 37 -3.80 -1.66 -19.34
CA VAL A 37 -5.08 -2.08 -18.77
C VAL A 37 -6.21 -1.14 -19.19
N ASP A 38 -6.02 0.18 -19.05
CA ASP A 38 -6.96 1.22 -19.47
C ASP A 38 -6.22 2.41 -20.07
N ARG A 39 -6.41 2.64 -21.38
CA ARG A 39 -5.75 3.71 -22.14
C ARG A 39 -6.05 5.13 -21.64
N SER A 40 -7.08 5.33 -20.82
CA SER A 40 -7.47 6.64 -20.31
C SER A 40 -6.69 7.12 -19.08
N PHE A 41 -5.81 6.30 -18.51
CA PHE A 41 -4.95 6.74 -17.43
C PHE A 41 -4.03 7.90 -17.86
N ALA A 42 -4.05 8.97 -17.06
CA ALA A 42 -3.17 10.11 -17.18
C ALA A 42 -2.67 10.56 -15.80
N ARG A 43 -1.43 11.08 -15.74
CA ARG A 43 -0.89 11.70 -14.54
C ARG A 43 -1.67 12.97 -14.20
N THR A 44 -1.91 13.21 -12.91
CA THR A 44 -2.53 14.44 -12.42
C THR A 44 -1.48 15.53 -12.19
N ASN A 45 -1.88 16.70 -11.67
CA ASN A 45 -0.91 17.71 -11.24
C ASN A 45 -0.05 17.25 -10.04
N ALA A 46 -0.51 16.24 -9.31
CA ALA A 46 0.32 15.54 -8.33
C ALA A 46 1.13 14.46 -9.07
N GLU A 47 2.45 14.61 -9.10
CA GLU A 47 3.36 13.74 -9.86
C GLU A 47 3.28 12.26 -9.46
N PHE A 48 2.84 11.97 -8.24
CA PHE A 48 2.70 10.62 -7.72
C PHE A 48 1.38 9.93 -8.09
N ARG A 49 0.42 10.63 -8.72
CA ARG A 49 -0.95 10.15 -8.90
C ARG A 49 -1.37 10.09 -10.36
N ALA A 50 -1.91 8.93 -10.77
CA ALA A 50 -2.63 8.74 -12.01
C ALA A 50 -4.15 8.64 -11.78
N ARG A 51 -4.91 9.07 -12.78
CA ARG A 51 -6.38 9.00 -12.79
C ARG A 51 -6.87 8.49 -14.15
N ASN A 52 -7.87 7.61 -14.17
CA ASN A 52 -8.56 7.20 -15.40
C ASN A 52 -9.83 8.03 -15.67
N ARG A 53 -10.49 7.79 -16.81
CA ARG A 53 -11.72 8.51 -17.20
C ARG A 53 -12.87 8.36 -16.19
N ASP A 54 -12.93 7.24 -15.48
CA ASP A 54 -13.99 6.90 -14.52
C ASP A 54 -13.71 7.50 -13.13
N GLY A 55 -12.56 8.15 -12.95
CA GLY A 55 -12.16 8.74 -11.68
C GLY A 55 -11.36 7.85 -10.75
N TYR A 56 -11.04 6.61 -11.16
CA TYR A 56 -10.21 5.70 -10.38
C TYR A 56 -8.79 6.25 -10.22
N LEU A 57 -8.27 6.22 -9.01
CA LEU A 57 -6.97 6.79 -8.65
C LEU A 57 -5.93 5.70 -8.38
N VAL A 58 -4.72 5.92 -8.88
CA VAL A 58 -3.54 5.11 -8.57
C VAL A 58 -2.45 6.02 -8.04
N ASP A 59 -2.02 5.79 -6.81
CA ASP A 59 -0.96 6.55 -6.16
C ASP A 59 0.32 5.72 -6.06
N LEU A 60 1.45 6.34 -6.39
CA LEU A 60 2.77 5.77 -6.21
C LEU A 60 3.40 6.36 -4.94
N ILE A 61 3.57 5.54 -3.91
CA ILE A 61 4.10 5.96 -2.61
C ILE A 61 5.39 5.24 -2.29
N ARG A 62 6.26 5.86 -1.50
CA ARG A 62 7.50 5.26 -1.00
C ARG A 62 7.76 5.68 0.45
N PRO A 63 8.61 4.97 1.19
CA PRO A 63 9.02 5.44 2.50
C PRO A 63 9.75 6.78 2.45
N MET A 64 9.38 7.68 3.34
CA MET A 64 10.21 8.82 3.66
C MET A 64 11.48 8.32 4.38
N ARG A 65 12.66 8.68 3.88
CA ARG A 65 13.94 8.25 4.44
C ARG A 65 14.47 9.25 5.44
N ASP A 66 15.28 8.74 6.36
CA ASP A 66 16.07 9.51 7.32
C ASP A 66 17.56 9.22 7.08
N PRO A 67 18.37 10.24 6.73
CA PRO A 67 17.98 11.62 6.48
C PRO A 67 17.27 11.81 5.12
N PRO A 68 16.39 12.84 4.98
CA PRO A 68 15.52 13.02 3.81
C PRO A 68 16.25 13.33 2.50
N TRP A 69 17.51 13.77 2.57
CA TRP A 69 18.34 14.05 1.40
C TRP A 69 19.03 12.81 0.81
N LYS A 70 18.81 11.62 1.37
CA LYS A 70 19.33 10.38 0.79
C LYS A 70 18.67 10.12 -0.57
N ALA A 71 19.44 10.20 -1.64
CA ALA A 71 18.98 9.95 -2.99
C ALA A 71 18.61 8.48 -3.18
N GLU A 72 17.35 8.22 -3.48
CA GLU A 72 16.82 6.92 -3.87
C GLU A 72 15.93 7.11 -5.09
N PRO A 73 15.81 6.10 -5.97
CA PRO A 73 14.84 6.08 -7.06
C PRO A 73 13.47 6.60 -6.63
N VAL A 74 12.87 7.44 -7.47
CA VAL A 74 11.50 7.94 -7.30
C VAL A 74 10.57 7.43 -8.40
N SER A 75 11.10 6.79 -9.44
CA SER A 75 10.30 6.20 -10.52
C SER A 75 10.83 4.81 -10.83
N LEU A 76 9.97 3.93 -11.35
CA LEU A 76 10.36 2.62 -11.87
C LEU A 76 11.41 2.74 -12.99
N ALA A 77 11.36 3.82 -13.78
CA ALA A 77 12.31 4.06 -14.86
C ALA A 77 13.76 4.21 -14.35
N ALA A 78 13.95 4.64 -13.09
CA ALA A 78 15.28 4.74 -12.49
C ALA A 78 15.97 3.38 -12.28
N HIS A 79 15.26 2.27 -12.46
CA HIS A 79 15.83 0.90 -12.48
C HIS A 79 16.21 0.42 -13.89
N GLY A 80 16.52 1.35 -14.80
CA GLY A 80 17.06 1.07 -16.14
C GLY A 80 16.04 1.20 -17.27
N GLY A 81 14.91 1.87 -17.05
CA GLY A 81 13.99 2.26 -18.12
C GLY A 81 14.42 3.56 -18.80
N THR A 82 13.81 3.85 -19.95
CA THR A 82 13.93 5.18 -20.55
C THR A 82 13.15 6.17 -19.69
N PRO A 83 13.75 7.29 -19.22
CA PRO A 83 13.02 8.29 -18.46
C PRO A 83 11.83 8.82 -19.26
N ASP A 84 10.63 8.64 -18.73
CA ASP A 84 9.41 9.25 -19.24
C ASP A 84 9.05 10.42 -18.32
N ALA A 85 9.14 11.65 -18.85
CA ALA A 85 8.88 12.87 -18.10
C ALA A 85 7.41 12.96 -17.62
N ASP A 86 6.51 12.18 -18.23
CA ASP A 86 5.10 12.12 -17.87
C ASP A 86 4.73 10.94 -16.95
N ASP A 87 5.70 10.09 -16.59
CA ASP A 87 5.46 8.98 -15.65
C ASP A 87 5.31 9.46 -14.18
N LEU A 88 4.89 8.55 -13.32
CA LEU A 88 4.69 8.81 -11.90
C LEU A 88 6.02 8.90 -11.14
N ALA A 89 6.08 9.87 -10.22
CA ALA A 89 7.17 10.03 -9.26
C ALA A 89 6.66 9.77 -7.84
N ALA A 90 7.20 8.75 -7.18
CA ALA A 90 6.79 8.27 -5.88
C ALA A 90 6.95 9.34 -4.78
N VAL A 91 5.89 9.58 -4.02
CA VAL A 91 5.91 10.51 -2.88
C VAL A 91 6.33 9.80 -1.59
N GLY A 92 7.14 10.47 -0.77
CA GLY A 92 7.60 9.96 0.52
C GLY A 92 6.52 10.07 1.60
N ILE A 93 6.19 8.95 2.25
CA ILE A 93 5.26 8.90 3.39
C ILE A 93 6.02 8.48 4.65
N GLU A 94 5.83 9.24 5.72
CA GLU A 94 6.41 8.97 7.04
C GLU A 94 5.88 7.65 7.62
N GLY A 95 6.73 6.87 8.28
CA GLY A 95 6.35 5.59 8.91
C GLY A 95 6.07 4.45 7.91
N LEU A 96 6.06 4.72 6.60
CA LEU A 96 5.82 3.68 5.59
C LEU A 96 6.99 2.70 5.49
N ASN A 97 8.18 3.08 5.98
CA ASN A 97 9.32 2.17 6.14
C ASN A 97 8.99 0.98 7.06
N TRP A 98 8.07 1.13 8.03
CA TRP A 98 7.69 0.01 8.89
C TRP A 98 6.92 -1.06 8.12
N GLN A 99 6.06 -0.66 7.18
CA GLN A 99 5.35 -1.56 6.28
C GLN A 99 6.28 -2.17 5.24
N GLU A 100 7.19 -1.36 4.67
CA GLU A 100 8.22 -1.82 3.73
C GLU A 100 9.14 -2.91 4.32
N ASN A 101 9.30 -2.93 5.65
CA ASN A 101 10.10 -3.92 6.37
C ASN A 101 9.26 -4.99 7.08
N ALA A 102 7.94 -4.95 6.95
CA ALA A 102 7.07 -6.03 7.39
C ALA A 102 7.07 -7.16 6.34
N PRO A 103 6.85 -8.42 6.74
CA PRO A 103 6.66 -9.50 5.77
C PRO A 103 5.52 -9.16 4.79
N PRO A 104 5.61 -9.51 3.49
CA PRO A 104 4.46 -9.36 2.61
C PRO A 104 3.36 -10.37 2.98
N PHE A 105 2.11 -9.98 2.80
CA PHE A 105 0.99 -10.91 2.76
C PHE A 105 0.85 -11.47 1.35
N GLU A 106 0.74 -12.80 1.25
CA GLU A 106 0.53 -13.49 -0.01
C GLU A 106 -0.66 -14.43 0.07
N ALA A 107 -1.53 -14.37 -0.94
CA ALA A 107 -2.65 -15.28 -1.09
C ALA A 107 -2.94 -15.55 -2.57
N VAL A 108 -3.61 -16.65 -2.86
CA VAL A 108 -4.17 -16.92 -4.20
C VAL A 108 -5.67 -16.70 -4.14
N ALA A 109 -6.17 -15.80 -4.98
CA ALA A 109 -7.60 -15.58 -5.21
C ALA A 109 -8.02 -16.18 -6.56
N ILE A 110 -9.33 -16.29 -6.79
CA ILE A 110 -9.90 -16.69 -8.08
C ILE A 110 -10.48 -15.45 -8.75
N ASP A 111 -10.07 -15.18 -9.99
CA ASP A 111 -10.59 -14.05 -10.76
C ASP A 111 -12.02 -14.31 -11.29
N GLN A 112 -12.63 -13.31 -11.92
CA GLN A 112 -13.98 -13.42 -12.49
C GLN A 112 -14.09 -14.45 -13.63
N ARG A 113 -12.96 -14.89 -14.19
CA ARG A 113 -12.87 -15.90 -15.25
C ARG A 113 -12.57 -17.30 -14.69
N GLY A 114 -12.41 -17.44 -13.38
CA GLY A 114 -12.09 -18.71 -12.72
C GLY A 114 -10.59 -19.04 -12.64
N TYR A 115 -9.70 -18.13 -13.01
CA TYR A 115 -8.25 -18.36 -12.98
C TYR A 115 -7.64 -17.96 -11.63
N PRO A 116 -6.64 -18.71 -11.14
CA PRO A 116 -5.91 -18.33 -9.94
C PRO A 116 -5.08 -17.06 -10.19
N THR A 117 -5.22 -16.09 -9.30
CA THR A 117 -4.45 -14.83 -9.28
C THR A 117 -3.73 -14.70 -7.95
N ARG A 118 -2.40 -14.55 -7.99
CA ARG A 118 -1.61 -14.28 -6.79
C ARG A 118 -1.79 -12.82 -6.39
N ILE A 119 -2.18 -12.60 -5.14
CA ILE A 119 -2.25 -11.28 -4.49
C ILE A 119 -1.03 -11.17 -3.59
N VAL A 120 -0.25 -10.10 -3.78
CA VAL A 120 0.82 -9.69 -2.88
C VAL A 120 0.45 -8.32 -2.33
N ALA A 121 0.34 -8.21 -1.01
CA ALA A 121 -0.09 -7.00 -0.33
C ALA A 121 0.73 -6.78 0.96
N SER A 122 0.55 -5.63 1.59
CA SER A 122 1.11 -5.36 2.91
C SER A 122 0.59 -6.37 3.95
N ASP A 123 1.42 -6.75 4.93
CA ASP A 123 0.94 -7.54 6.08
C ASP A 123 -0.28 -6.84 6.70
N PRO A 124 -1.43 -7.52 6.85
CA PRO A 124 -2.66 -6.89 7.31
C PRO A 124 -2.55 -6.37 8.75
N ARG A 125 -1.71 -6.99 9.59
CA ARG A 125 -1.43 -6.50 10.94
C ARG A 125 -0.60 -5.23 10.87
N ALA A 126 0.48 -5.22 10.07
CA ALA A 126 1.30 -4.02 9.85
C ALA A 126 0.48 -2.86 9.27
N PHE A 127 -0.44 -3.16 8.34
CA PHE A 127 -1.39 -2.20 7.80
C PHE A 127 -2.27 -1.59 8.89
N ALA A 128 -2.91 -2.43 9.70
CA ALA A 128 -3.78 -1.96 10.78
C ALA A 128 -3.03 -1.12 11.83
N VAL A 129 -1.81 -1.53 12.23
CA VAL A 129 -0.97 -0.75 13.17
C VAL A 129 -0.61 0.61 12.58
N HIS A 130 -0.19 0.67 11.31
CA HIS A 130 0.15 1.92 10.64
C HIS A 130 -1.08 2.84 10.53
N LYS A 131 -2.24 2.30 10.14
CA LYS A 131 -3.49 3.07 10.03
C LYS A 131 -3.96 3.62 11.38
N LEU A 132 -3.82 2.85 12.46
CA LEU A 132 -4.08 3.34 13.81
C LEU A 132 -3.18 4.53 14.16
N TRP A 133 -1.89 4.43 13.86
CA TRP A 133 -0.95 5.53 14.07
C TRP A 133 -1.30 6.77 13.26
N LEU A 134 -1.65 6.64 11.97
CA LEU A 134 -2.10 7.76 11.13
C LEU A 134 -3.34 8.45 11.71
N SER A 135 -4.28 7.69 12.27
CA SER A 135 -5.50 8.26 12.87
C SER A 135 -5.25 9.15 14.10
N ALA A 136 -4.12 8.95 14.78
CA ALA A 136 -3.73 9.71 15.97
C ALA A 136 -2.91 10.97 15.64
N ARG A 137 -2.49 11.15 14.38
CA ARG A 137 -1.68 12.29 13.95
C ARG A 137 -2.47 13.61 13.97
N LEU A 138 -1.83 14.68 14.47
CA LEU A 138 -2.45 16.00 14.58
C LEU A 138 -2.46 16.78 13.26
N ASP A 139 -1.52 16.50 12.38
CA ASP A 139 -1.37 17.09 11.04
C ASP A 139 -2.24 16.39 9.98
N ARG A 140 -2.98 15.35 10.38
CA ARG A 140 -3.90 14.60 9.52
C ARG A 140 -5.29 15.22 9.55
N ALA A 141 -5.91 15.41 8.39
CA ALA A 141 -7.24 16.00 8.30
C ALA A 141 -8.29 15.16 9.06
N PRO A 142 -9.28 15.78 9.74
CA PRO A 142 -10.23 15.05 10.60
C PRO A 142 -10.96 13.89 9.90
N GLU A 143 -11.42 14.10 8.68
CA GLU A 143 -12.09 13.07 7.88
C GLU A 143 -11.15 11.92 7.50
N GLN A 144 -9.88 12.21 7.22
CA GLN A 144 -8.87 11.19 6.93
C GLN A 144 -8.54 10.38 8.18
N ARG A 145 -8.46 11.03 9.35
CA ARG A 145 -8.24 10.33 10.64
C ARG A 145 -9.36 9.35 10.95
N ALA A 146 -10.61 9.75 10.72
CA ALA A 146 -11.77 8.88 10.90
C ALA A 146 -11.73 7.68 9.94
N ARG A 147 -11.39 7.90 8.65
CA ARG A 147 -11.21 6.83 7.65
C ARG A 147 -10.07 5.88 8.03
N ASP A 148 -8.91 6.42 8.43
CA ASP A 148 -7.75 5.62 8.84
C ASP A 148 -8.08 4.74 10.07
N LEU A 149 -8.80 5.27 11.07
CA LEU A 149 -9.25 4.49 12.23
C LEU A 149 -10.24 3.38 11.84
N ALA A 150 -11.22 3.70 10.98
CA ALA A 150 -12.18 2.72 10.51
C ALA A 150 -11.49 1.57 9.75
N GLN A 151 -10.52 1.88 8.88
CA GLN A 151 -9.72 0.89 8.18
C GLN A 151 -8.87 0.04 9.14
N ALA A 152 -8.23 0.67 10.14
CA ALA A 152 -7.45 -0.05 11.15
C ALA A 152 -8.30 -1.08 11.91
N ARG A 153 -9.50 -0.68 12.33
CA ARG A 153 -10.46 -1.55 13.03
C ARG A 153 -10.97 -2.68 12.15
N ALA A 154 -11.42 -2.36 10.93
CA ALA A 154 -11.95 -3.34 10.00
C ALA A 154 -10.90 -4.43 9.67
N VAL A 155 -9.66 -4.03 9.37
CA VAL A 155 -8.58 -4.98 9.08
C VAL A 155 -8.15 -5.74 10.33
N GLY A 156 -8.08 -5.11 11.50
CA GLY A 156 -7.78 -5.79 12.77
C GLY A 156 -8.79 -6.90 13.08
N GLN A 157 -10.08 -6.62 12.89
CA GLN A 157 -11.18 -7.57 13.07
C GLN A 157 -11.16 -8.69 12.02
N LEU A 158 -10.86 -8.38 10.75
CA LEU A 158 -10.64 -9.38 9.70
C LEU A 158 -9.54 -10.37 10.12
N VAL A 159 -8.41 -9.86 10.60
CA VAL A 159 -7.30 -10.70 11.05
C VAL A 159 -7.72 -11.59 12.22
N ALA A 160 -8.35 -10.99 13.24
CA ALA A 160 -8.78 -11.70 14.44
C ALA A 160 -9.81 -12.81 14.17
N SER A 161 -10.73 -12.57 13.22
CA SER A 161 -11.88 -13.44 12.98
C SER A 161 -11.67 -14.43 11.83
N HIS A 162 -10.86 -14.07 10.83
CA HIS A 162 -10.78 -14.80 9.56
C HIS A 162 -9.36 -15.20 9.15
N MET A 163 -8.32 -14.76 9.86
CA MET A 163 -6.93 -15.08 9.51
C MET A 163 -6.17 -15.74 10.68
N PRO A 164 -6.58 -16.94 11.13
CA PRO A 164 -5.94 -17.61 12.28
C PRO A 164 -4.46 -17.92 12.04
N HIS A 165 -4.05 -18.14 10.79
CA HIS A 165 -2.66 -18.33 10.37
C HIS A 165 -1.81 -17.04 10.48
N LEU A 166 -2.44 -15.87 10.64
CA LEU A 166 -1.81 -14.56 10.81
C LEU A 166 -2.26 -13.91 12.13
N ALA A 167 -2.49 -14.70 13.17
CA ALA A 167 -2.78 -14.17 14.50
C ALA A 167 -1.79 -13.06 14.91
N PHE A 168 -2.28 -12.08 15.68
CA PHE A 168 -1.47 -10.95 16.11
C PHE A 168 -0.33 -11.42 17.03
N ASP A 169 0.90 -11.28 16.55
CA ASP A 169 2.12 -11.52 17.32
C ASP A 169 3.02 -10.27 17.23
N PRO A 170 3.25 -9.54 18.32
CA PRO A 170 4.17 -8.40 18.34
C PRO A 170 5.58 -8.74 17.83
N LYS A 171 6.03 -9.99 17.94
CA LYS A 171 7.33 -10.44 17.40
C LYS A 171 7.38 -10.48 15.88
N ALA A 172 6.22 -10.54 15.20
CA ALA A 172 6.14 -10.45 13.74
C ALA A 172 6.24 -9.00 13.23
N LEU A 173 6.06 -8.01 14.10
CA LEU A 173 6.03 -6.58 13.77
C LEU A 173 7.26 -5.82 14.30
N LYS A 174 8.45 -6.44 14.25
CA LYS A 174 9.70 -5.84 14.75
C LYS A 174 10.13 -4.57 14.01
N SER A 175 9.61 -4.34 12.82
CA SER A 175 9.86 -3.12 12.04
C SER A 175 9.14 -1.90 12.64
N PHE A 176 8.14 -2.08 13.51
CA PHE A 176 7.37 -1.01 14.13
C PHE A 176 7.92 -0.64 15.52
N PRO A 177 7.80 0.64 15.94
CA PRO A 177 8.03 1.04 17.33
C PRO A 177 7.14 0.26 18.30
N ARG A 178 7.74 -0.29 19.38
CA ARG A 178 7.01 -1.09 20.38
C ARG A 178 5.77 -0.41 20.97
N PRO A 179 5.77 0.90 21.28
CA PRO A 179 4.57 1.56 21.80
C PRO A 179 3.40 1.54 20.80
N LEU A 180 3.67 1.64 19.50
CA LEU A 180 2.63 1.60 18.47
C LEU A 180 2.02 0.20 18.35
N VAL A 181 2.85 -0.83 18.37
CA VAL A 181 2.38 -2.23 18.36
C VAL A 181 1.53 -2.53 19.60
N ALA A 182 1.98 -2.08 20.78
CA ALA A 182 1.24 -2.25 22.02
C ALA A 182 -0.14 -1.56 21.98
N ALA A 183 -0.19 -0.32 21.50
CA ALA A 183 -1.44 0.44 21.35
C ALA A 183 -2.45 -0.23 20.38
N ALA A 184 -1.96 -0.97 19.39
CA ALA A 184 -2.79 -1.66 18.40
C ALA A 184 -3.36 -2.99 18.86
N THR A 185 -2.94 -3.53 20.01
CA THR A 185 -3.35 -4.87 20.51
C THR A 185 -4.87 -5.05 20.52
N ALA A 186 -5.61 -4.03 20.94
CA ALA A 186 -7.07 -4.08 21.03
C ALA A 186 -7.77 -4.25 19.67
N LEU A 187 -7.14 -3.85 18.56
CA LEU A 187 -7.71 -4.03 17.21
C LEU A 187 -7.85 -5.49 16.82
N PHE A 188 -7.08 -6.37 17.44
CA PHE A 188 -7.00 -7.80 17.09
C PHE A 188 -7.69 -8.69 18.13
N ALA A 189 -8.54 -8.12 18.99
CA ALA A 189 -9.38 -8.90 19.88
C ALA A 189 -10.50 -9.59 19.08
N ALA A 190 -10.77 -10.87 19.38
CA ALA A 190 -11.72 -11.70 18.63
C ALA A 190 -13.20 -11.30 18.80
N ALA A 191 -13.52 -10.44 19.78
CA ALA A 191 -14.88 -9.91 19.90
C ALA A 191 -15.04 -8.74 18.92
N PRO A 192 -15.93 -8.82 17.91
CA PRO A 192 -16.22 -7.68 17.07
C PRO A 192 -16.80 -6.55 17.92
N GLU A 193 -16.42 -5.32 17.60
CA GLU A 193 -17.05 -4.14 18.22
C GLU A 193 -18.58 -4.20 18.01
N PRO A 194 -19.39 -3.86 19.02
CA PRO A 194 -20.85 -3.87 18.89
C PRO A 194 -21.31 -3.08 17.65
N GLY A 195 -22.04 -3.74 16.75
CA GLY A 195 -22.58 -3.12 15.53
C GLY A 195 -21.72 -3.25 14.26
N PHE A 196 -20.60 -3.97 14.29
CA PHE A 196 -19.82 -4.25 13.08
C PHE A 196 -20.51 -5.33 12.21
N THR A 197 -20.76 -5.02 10.94
CA THR A 197 -21.36 -5.93 9.95
C THR A 197 -20.56 -5.88 8.64
N TRP A 198 -20.42 -7.03 7.96
CA TRP A 198 -19.69 -7.16 6.69
C TRP A 198 -20.57 -6.80 5.49
#